data_AF-A0A182U823-F1
#
_entry.id   AF-A0A182U823-F1
#
_cell.length_a   1.000
_cell.length_b   1.000
_cell.length_c   1.000
_cell.angle_alpha   90.00
_cell.angle_beta   90.00
_cell.angle_gamma   90.00
#
_symmetry.space_group_name_H-M   'P 1'
#
loop_
_entity.id
_entity.type
_entity.pdbx_description
1 polymer ?
#
loop_
_entity_poly.entity_id
_entity_poly.type
_entity_poly.pdbx_seq_one_letter_code
_entity_poly.pdbx_strand_id
1 'polypeptide(L)'
;MNGRRSWIKLVLLVLLLLAGLSVDGRGIPPQWDGGSASPRWSVRPMNVNCPPPSCITAKDLNTLWASPDATQYIRCRPAPTGYWMVELKPCAPGTLFQFSRQTCVGTRNWSSC
;
A
#
# COMPACT_ATOMS: atom_id res chain seq x y z
N MET A 1 -50.68 -40.82 -6.63
CA MET A 1 -49.47 -41.03 -5.80
C MET A 1 -48.65 -39.73 -5.60
N ASN A 2 -49.28 -38.61 -5.21
CA ASN A 2 -48.62 -37.28 -5.16
C ASN A 2 -48.62 -36.60 -3.78
N GLY A 3 -49.31 -37.13 -2.76
CA GLY A 3 -49.44 -36.47 -1.44
C GLY A 3 -48.22 -36.57 -0.52
N ARG A 4 -47.58 -37.74 -0.45
CA ARG A 4 -46.45 -37.98 0.48
C ARG A 4 -45.18 -37.20 0.10
N ARG A 5 -44.95 -36.98 -1.21
CA ARG A 5 -43.79 -36.23 -1.72
C ARG A 5 -43.92 -34.72 -1.44
N SER A 6 -45.15 -34.21 -1.37
CA SER A 6 -45.42 -32.81 -1.01
C SER A 6 -45.19 -32.56 0.47
N TRP A 7 -45.67 -33.47 1.34
CA TRP A 7 -45.47 -33.37 2.79
C TRP A 7 -43.98 -33.43 3.16
N ILE A 8 -43.22 -34.35 2.57
CA ILE A 8 -41.77 -34.44 2.82
C ILE A 8 -41.05 -33.14 2.45
N LYS A 9 -41.40 -32.52 1.32
CA LYS A 9 -40.82 -31.22 0.91
C LYS A 9 -41.20 -30.09 1.87
N LEU A 10 -42.44 -30.07 2.35
CA LEU A 10 -42.90 -29.05 3.30
C LEU A 10 -42.19 -29.19 4.66
N VAL A 11 -42.00 -30.43 5.15
CA VAL A 11 -41.27 -30.70 6.39
C VAL A 11 -39.79 -30.35 6.25
N LEU A 12 -39.16 -30.65 5.12
CA LEU A 12 -37.78 -30.25 4.83
C LEU A 12 -37.63 -28.72 4.76
N LEU A 13 -38.56 -28.01 4.12
CA LEU A 13 -38.54 -26.55 4.07
C LEU A 13 -38.71 -25.91 5.46
N VAL A 14 -39.62 -26.44 6.28
CA VAL A 14 -39.82 -25.96 7.66
C VAL A 14 -38.60 -26.26 8.54
N LEU A 15 -37.99 -27.44 8.43
CA LEU A 15 -36.75 -27.79 9.14
C LEU A 15 -35.57 -26.91 8.73
N LEU A 16 -35.43 -26.60 7.43
CA LEU A 16 -34.40 -25.70 6.92
C LEU A 16 -34.59 -24.26 7.41
N LEU A 17 -35.83 -23.80 7.52
CA LEU A 17 -36.15 -22.47 8.06
C LEU A 17 -35.91 -22.37 9.57
N LEU A 18 -36.19 -23.44 10.33
CA LEU A 18 -35.96 -23.47 11.78
C LEU A 18 -34.47 -23.56 12.16
N ALA A 19 -33.62 -24.16 11.32
CA ALA A 19 -32.17 -24.26 11.58
C ALA A 19 -31.38 -22.96 11.31
N GLY A 20 -32.01 -21.95 10.69
CA GLY A 20 -31.32 -20.74 10.22
C GLY A 20 -31.14 -19.60 11.24
N LEU A 21 -31.69 -19.71 12.45
CA LEU A 21 -31.58 -18.66 13.48
C LEU A 21 -30.53 -19.04 14.53
N SER A 22 -29.26 -19.09 14.13
CA SER A 22 -28.15 -18.93 15.07
C SER A 22 -27.85 -17.44 15.19
N VAL A 23 -28.51 -16.77 16.13
CA VAL A 23 -28.08 -15.43 16.57
C VAL A 23 -26.90 -15.63 17.52
N ASP A 24 -25.71 -15.80 16.96
CA ASP A 24 -24.48 -15.77 17.75
C ASP A 24 -24.26 -14.33 18.25
N GLY A 25 -24.88 -14.01 19.38
CA GLY A 25 -24.60 -12.83 20.18
C GLY A 25 -23.18 -12.91 20.73
N ARG A 26 -22.19 -12.68 19.88
CA ARG A 26 -20.80 -12.44 20.31
C ARG A 26 -20.74 -11.05 20.91
N GLY A 27 -20.96 -10.97 22.22
CA GLY A 27 -20.57 -9.82 23.01
C GLY A 27 -19.08 -9.55 22.80
N ILE A 28 -18.76 -8.39 22.24
CA ILE A 28 -17.38 -7.92 22.10
C ILE A 28 -16.92 -7.55 23.52
N PRO A 29 -15.96 -8.26 24.15
CA PRO A 29 -15.38 -7.78 25.39
C PRO A 29 -14.66 -6.45 25.12
N PRO A 30 -14.64 -5.50 26.06
CA PRO A 30 -13.83 -4.30 25.90
C PRO A 30 -12.36 -4.73 25.82
N GLN A 31 -11.77 -4.61 24.64
CA GLN A 31 -10.36 -4.90 24.42
C GLN A 31 -9.53 -3.70 24.89
N TRP A 32 -8.95 -3.82 26.08
CA TRP A 32 -7.97 -2.88 26.60
C TRP A 32 -6.62 -3.21 25.96
N ASP A 33 -6.42 -2.79 24.71
CA ASP A 33 -5.09 -2.84 24.09
C ASP A 33 -4.22 -1.74 24.74
N GLY A 34 -3.48 -2.12 25.77
CA GLY A 34 -2.40 -1.35 26.37
C GLY A 34 -1.17 -1.20 25.45
N GLY A 35 -1.39 -0.94 24.16
CA GLY A 35 -0.35 -0.62 23.19
C GLY A 35 -0.46 0.85 22.84
N SER A 36 0.62 1.61 23.04
CA SER A 36 0.73 3.01 22.61
C SER A 36 0.14 3.17 21.20
N ALA A 37 -1.03 3.81 21.13
CA ALA A 37 -1.63 4.23 19.89
C ALA A 37 -0.65 5.21 19.24
N SER A 38 0.19 4.70 18.33
CA SER A 38 0.81 5.56 17.34
C SER A 38 -0.32 6.35 16.71
N PRO A 39 -0.23 7.68 16.64
CA PRO A 39 -1.26 8.46 15.99
C PRO A 39 -1.55 7.89 14.61
N ARG A 40 -2.80 7.95 14.15
CA ARG A 40 -3.22 7.49 12.81
C ARG A 40 -2.52 8.22 11.64
N TRP A 41 -1.61 9.16 11.91
CA TRP A 41 -0.72 9.76 10.94
C TRP A 41 0.64 9.05 10.95
N SER A 42 0.99 8.39 9.86
CA SER A 42 2.35 7.90 9.64
C SER A 42 3.23 9.06 9.16
N VAL A 43 4.25 9.43 9.92
CA VAL A 43 5.31 10.31 9.42
C VAL A 43 6.00 9.61 8.26
N ARG A 44 5.78 10.10 7.05
CA ARG A 44 6.56 9.67 5.89
C ARG A 44 7.76 10.59 5.72
N PRO A 45 8.98 10.07 5.55
CA PRO A 45 10.12 10.88 5.17
C PRO A 45 9.88 11.44 3.76
N MET A 46 10.00 12.75 3.61
CA MET A 46 9.66 13.46 2.37
C MET A 46 10.87 14.18 1.78
N ASN A 47 10.96 14.16 0.45
CA ASN A 47 11.97 14.90 -0.32
C ASN A 47 11.36 16.09 -1.09
N VAL A 48 10.29 16.70 -0.55
CA VAL A 48 9.52 17.77 -1.22
C VAL A 48 10.33 19.03 -1.52
N ASN A 49 11.45 19.25 -0.83
CA ASN A 49 12.31 20.41 -1.02
C ASN A 49 13.44 20.17 -2.04
N CYS A 50 13.51 18.97 -2.63
CA CYS A 50 14.57 18.65 -3.58
C CYS A 50 14.30 19.22 -4.97
N PRO A 51 15.36 19.41 -5.78
CA PRO A 51 15.19 19.86 -7.16
C PRO A 51 14.25 18.96 -7.96
N PRO A 52 13.39 19.53 -8.82
CA PRO A 52 12.50 18.74 -9.67
C PRO A 52 13.30 17.91 -10.68
N PRO A 53 12.80 16.73 -11.07
CA PRO A 53 13.47 15.88 -12.04
C PRO A 53 13.59 16.54 -13.41
N SER A 54 14.77 16.43 -14.03
CA SER A 54 15.03 16.80 -15.42
C SER A 54 15.53 15.58 -16.18
N CYS A 55 15.22 15.48 -17.48
CA CYS A 55 15.71 14.43 -18.37
C CYS A 55 16.14 15.02 -19.73
N ILE A 56 16.86 16.14 -19.71
CA ILE A 56 17.21 16.90 -20.92
C ILE A 56 18.70 16.76 -21.24
N THR A 57 19.56 17.00 -20.27
CA THR A 57 21.02 16.99 -20.48
C THR A 57 21.63 15.63 -20.16
N ALA A 58 22.82 15.35 -20.70
CA ALA A 58 23.55 14.13 -20.35
C ALA A 58 23.79 13.99 -18.83
N LYS A 59 23.96 15.11 -18.10
CA LYS A 59 24.06 15.10 -16.64
C LYS A 59 22.75 14.65 -15.99
N ASP A 60 21.63 15.17 -16.47
CA ASP A 60 20.30 14.84 -15.96
C ASP A 60 19.99 13.36 -16.14
N LEU A 61 20.35 12.80 -17.29
CA LEU A 61 20.12 11.39 -17.63
C LEU A 61 20.91 10.42 -16.74
N ASN A 62 22.04 10.87 -16.19
CA ASN A 62 22.87 10.11 -15.25
C ASN A 62 22.56 10.45 -13.78
N THR A 63 21.58 11.30 -13.51
CA THR A 63 21.18 11.71 -12.16
C THR A 63 19.96 10.90 -11.72
N LEU A 64 20.01 10.36 -10.50
CA LEU A 64 18.84 9.86 -9.79
C LEU A 64 18.17 11.04 -9.07
N TRP A 65 16.88 11.22 -9.32
CA TRP A 65 16.10 12.33 -8.81
C TRP A 65 15.23 11.90 -7.64
N ALA A 66 14.95 12.84 -6.73
CA ALA A 66 14.13 12.53 -5.57
C ALA A 66 12.64 12.53 -5.92
N SER A 67 11.92 11.50 -5.47
CA SER A 67 10.45 11.51 -5.40
C SER A 67 10.00 12.24 -4.14
N PRO A 68 8.82 12.88 -4.11
CA PRO A 68 8.26 13.42 -2.86
C PRO A 68 8.23 12.40 -1.71
N ASP A 69 7.97 11.12 -2.01
CA ASP A 69 8.09 10.00 -1.07
C ASP A 69 9.52 9.45 -1.11
N ALA A 70 10.28 9.58 -0.01
CA ALA A 70 11.68 9.18 0.05
C ALA A 70 11.88 7.64 -0.03
N THR A 71 10.82 6.84 0.04
CA THR A 71 10.89 5.40 -0.25
C THR A 71 11.07 5.09 -1.74
N GLN A 72 11.00 6.13 -2.59
CA GLN A 72 11.12 6.02 -4.04
C GLN A 72 12.11 7.04 -4.58
N TYR A 73 12.59 6.77 -5.78
CA TYR A 73 13.42 7.69 -6.55
C TYR A 73 13.00 7.65 -8.02
N ILE A 74 13.39 8.67 -8.75
CA ILE A 74 13.07 8.86 -10.16
C ILE A 74 14.34 8.68 -10.97
N ARG A 75 14.25 7.95 -12.09
CA ARG A 75 15.32 7.86 -13.09
C ARG A 75 14.78 8.23 -14.47
N CYS A 76 15.65 8.71 -15.34
CA CYS A 76 15.29 8.92 -16.75
C CYS A 76 15.42 7.61 -17.53
N ARG A 77 14.49 7.36 -18.46
CA ARG A 77 14.54 6.24 -19.41
C ARG A 77 14.14 6.69 -20.81
N PRO A 78 14.70 6.07 -21.86
CA PRO A 78 14.25 6.32 -23.22
C PRO A 78 12.83 5.76 -23.40
N ALA A 79 11.92 6.59 -23.90
CA ALA A 79 10.58 6.18 -24.32
C ALA A 79 10.64 5.59 -25.74
N PRO A 80 9.67 4.73 -26.13
CA PRO A 80 9.62 4.16 -27.48
C PRO A 80 9.52 5.21 -28.60
N THR A 81 9.03 6.41 -28.27
CA THR A 81 8.90 7.55 -29.19
C THR A 81 10.21 8.29 -29.47
N GLY A 82 11.31 7.91 -28.81
CA GLY A 82 12.62 8.56 -28.92
C GLY A 82 12.84 9.74 -27.96
N TYR A 83 11.81 10.13 -27.19
CA TYR A 83 11.93 11.10 -26.11
C TYR A 83 12.35 10.44 -24.79
N TRP A 84 12.71 11.24 -23.78
CA TRP A 84 12.99 10.75 -22.43
C TRP A 84 11.76 10.86 -21.54
N MET A 85 11.56 9.86 -20.68
CA MET A 85 10.50 9.81 -19.68
C MET A 85 11.06 9.58 -18.27
N VAL A 86 10.30 10.01 -17.27
CA VAL A 86 10.58 9.72 -15.86
C VAL A 86 10.03 8.36 -15.48
N GLU A 87 10.85 7.55 -14.81
CA GLU A 87 10.47 6.25 -14.25
C GLU A 87 10.63 6.29 -12.73
N LEU A 88 9.57 5.99 -12.00
CA LEU A 88 9.59 5.88 -10.54
C LEU A 88 10.03 4.48 -10.12
N LYS A 89 11.00 4.39 -9.21
CA LYS A 89 11.54 3.14 -8.68
C LYS A 89 11.46 3.10 -7.16
N PRO A 90 11.12 1.96 -6.56
CA PRO A 90 11.21 1.80 -5.12
C PRO A 90 12.68 1.62 -4.68
N CYS A 91 12.99 2.11 -3.49
CA CYS A 91 14.14 1.67 -2.71
C CYS A 91 13.87 0.29 -2.08
N ALA A 92 14.93 -0.37 -1.61
CA ALA A 92 14.78 -1.60 -0.84
C ALA A 92 14.05 -1.32 0.50
N PRO A 93 13.32 -2.29 1.08
CA PRO A 93 12.67 -2.12 2.37
C PRO A 93 13.64 -1.62 3.45
N GLY A 94 13.22 -0.63 4.24
CA GLY A 94 14.05 -0.03 5.29
C GLY A 94 15.12 0.94 4.80
N THR A 95 15.11 1.30 3.51
CA THR A 95 16.01 2.31 2.93
C THR A 95 15.23 3.48 2.30
N LEU A 96 15.86 4.65 2.26
CA LEU A 96 15.31 5.90 1.76
C LEU A 96 16.29 6.53 0.78
N PHE A 97 15.78 7.11 -0.30
CA PHE A 97 16.60 7.77 -1.30
C PHE A 97 17.18 9.08 -0.75
N GLN A 98 18.50 9.24 -0.90
CA GLN A 98 19.21 10.46 -0.54
C GLN A 98 19.86 11.08 -1.78
N PHE A 99 19.37 12.26 -2.16
CA PHE A 99 19.79 12.90 -3.41
C PHE A 99 21.29 13.24 -3.42
N SER A 100 21.84 13.72 -2.30
CA SER A 100 23.27 14.06 -2.20
C SER A 100 24.21 12.87 -2.37
N ARG A 101 23.75 11.64 -2.05
CA ARG A 101 24.53 10.40 -2.21
C ARG A 101 24.16 9.62 -3.47
N GLN A 102 23.14 10.06 -4.20
CA GLN A 102 22.64 9.39 -5.41
C GLN A 102 22.37 7.89 -5.18
N THR A 103 21.82 7.53 -4.01
CA THR A 103 21.55 6.14 -3.63
C THR A 103 20.51 6.04 -2.52
N CYS A 104 19.97 4.84 -2.31
CA CYS A 104 19.13 4.52 -1.16
C CYS A 104 20.04 4.21 0.05
N VAL A 105 19.79 4.87 1.19
CA VAL A 105 20.53 4.68 2.45
C VAL A 105 19.60 4.18 3.55
N GLY A 106 20.14 3.59 4.61
CA GLY A 106 19.35 3.23 5.78
C GLY A 106 18.70 4.44 6.44
N THR A 107 17.50 4.27 7.01
CA THR A 107 16.69 5.36 7.60
C THR A 107 17.44 6.24 8.60
N ARG A 108 18.37 5.68 9.37
CA ARG A 108 19.18 6.42 10.36
C ARG A 108 20.20 7.39 9.75
N ASN A 109 20.63 7.13 8.51
CA ASN A 109 21.66 7.91 7.81
C ASN A 109 21.06 8.81 6.73
N TRP A 110 19.73 8.84 6.60
CA TRP A 110 19.04 9.56 5.56
C TRP A 110 18.93 11.05 5.88
N SER A 111 19.17 11.85 4.86
CA SER A 111 18.80 13.26 4.77
C SER A 111 18.21 13.49 3.38
N SER A 112 17.18 14.33 3.27
CA SER A 112 16.47 14.62 2.01
C SER A 112 17.43 15.05 0.88
N CYS A 113 17.86 16.30 0.97
CA CYS A 113 18.75 17.07 0.12
C CYS A 113 19.09 18.32 0.95
#